data_AF-A0A1H0Q0W5-F1
#
_entry.id   AF-A0A1H0Q0W5-F1
#
_cell.length_a   1.000
_cell.length_b   1.000
_cell.length_c   1.000
_cell.angle_alpha   90.00
_cell.angle_beta   90.00
_cell.angle_gamma   90.00
#
_symmetry.space_group_name_H-M   'P 1'
#
loop_
_entity.id
_entity.type
_entity.pdbx_description
1 polymer ?
#
loop_
_entity_poly.entity_id
_entity_poly.type
_entity_poly.pdbx_seq_one_letter_code
_entity_poly.pdbx_strand_id
1 'polypeptide(L)'
;MGLGVMGTAAAAHLAARRQRVLGLERLGPAHYRGSNKGGAWITRQAYCQDPASEPLLRAYELWDRSADDFGADGASLTGVFLDRPDSPTVAGSLLADR
;
A
#
# COMPACT_ATOMS: atom_id res chain seq x y z
N MET A 1 -12.13 14.16 -8.68
CA MET A 1 -10.92 13.38 -8.35
C MET A 1 -11.41 12.07 -7.77
N GLY A 2 -11.34 10.98 -8.53
CA GLY A 2 -11.94 9.70 -8.15
C GLY A 2 -11.48 9.23 -6.77
N LEU A 3 -12.38 8.62 -6.00
CA LEU A 3 -12.16 8.11 -4.65
C LEU A 3 -11.92 6.59 -4.66
N GLY A 4 -11.09 6.15 -5.60
CA GLY A 4 -10.47 4.81 -5.55
C GLY A 4 -9.41 4.71 -4.44
N VAL A 5 -8.61 3.63 -4.45
CA VAL A 5 -7.58 3.37 -3.41
C VAL A 5 -6.68 4.59 -3.16
N MET A 6 -6.07 5.13 -4.22
CA MET A 6 -5.14 6.26 -4.10
C MET A 6 -5.86 7.56 -3.70
N GLY A 7 -7.03 7.82 -4.27
CA GLY A 7 -7.78 9.06 -4.01
C GLY A 7 -8.31 9.14 -2.58
N THR A 8 -8.82 8.01 -2.07
CA THR A 8 -9.31 7.90 -0.69
C THR A 8 -8.16 7.97 0.31
N ALA A 9 -7.03 7.29 0.05
CA ALA A 9 -5.84 7.40 0.90
C ALA A 9 -5.33 8.86 0.97
N ALA A 10 -5.23 9.54 -0.18
CA ALA A 10 -4.83 10.94 -0.21
C ALA A 10 -5.82 11.84 0.55
N ALA A 11 -7.12 11.66 0.34
CA ALA A 11 -8.15 12.43 1.03
C ALA A 11 -8.12 12.23 2.55
N ALA A 12 -7.96 10.97 3.01
CA ALA A 12 -7.84 10.64 4.42
C ALA A 12 -6.61 11.31 5.05
N HIS A 13 -5.45 11.22 4.40
CA HIS A 13 -4.22 11.85 4.88
C HIS A 13 -4.27 13.38 4.87
N LEU A 14 -4.99 14.01 3.94
CA LEU A 14 -5.20 15.46 3.93
C LEU A 14 -6.18 15.88 5.03
N ALA A 15 -7.28 15.14 5.21
CA ALA A 15 -8.26 15.39 6.25
C ALA A 15 -7.66 15.24 7.65
N ALA A 16 -6.79 14.23 7.87
CA ALA A 16 -6.06 14.04 9.12
C ALA A 16 -5.15 15.24 9.46
N ARG A 17 -4.69 15.99 8.45
CA ARG A 17 -3.95 17.26 8.60
C ARG A 17 -4.86 18.48 8.68
N ARG A 18 -6.13 18.28 9.03
CA ARG A 18 -7.18 19.31 9.20
C ARG A 18 -7.44 20.15 7.95
N GLN A 19 -7.16 19.61 6.77
CA GLN A 19 -7.50 20.28 5.51
C GLN A 19 -8.97 20.03 5.15
N ARG A 20 -9.60 21.03 4.51
CA ARG A 20 -10.94 20.86 3.92
C ARG A 20 -10.79 20.14 2.58
N VAL A 21 -11.30 18.91 2.50
CA VAL A 21 -11.15 18.05 1.31
C VAL A 21 -12.52 17.78 0.69
N LEU A 22 -12.65 18.00 -0.62
CA LEU A 22 -13.80 17.58 -1.42
C LEU A 22 -13.40 16.38 -2.29
N GLY A 23 -13.98 15.22 -1.99
CA GLY A 23 -13.85 14.01 -2.78
C GLY A 23 -14.96 13.90 -3.83
N LEU A 24 -14.63 13.49 -5.06
CA LEU A 24 -15.62 13.32 -6.15
C LEU A 24 -15.46 11.96 -6.80
N GLU A 25 -16.40 11.04 -6.54
CA GLU A 25 -16.43 9.71 -7.14
C GLU A 25 -17.62 9.56 -8.08
N ARG A 26 -17.37 8.97 -9.25
CA ARG A 26 -18.38 8.77 -10.29
C ARG A 26 -19.35 7.64 -9.95
N LEU A 27 -18.86 6.56 -9.34
CA LEU A 27 -19.59 5.28 -9.25
C LEU A 27 -19.98 4.88 -7.82
N GLY A 28 -19.83 5.79 -6.86
CA GLY A 28 -20.05 5.50 -5.43
C GLY A 28 -18.86 4.79 -4.76
N PRO A 29 -18.85 4.71 -3.42
CA PRO A 29 -17.77 4.08 -2.67
C PRO A 29 -17.69 2.57 -2.96
N ALA A 30 -16.46 2.02 -2.96
CA ALA A 30 -16.16 0.59 -3.05
C ALA A 30 -16.84 -0.17 -4.23
N HIS A 31 -17.08 0.51 -5.36
CA HIS A 31 -17.71 -0.09 -6.52
C HIS A 31 -16.79 -1.09 -7.27
N TYR A 32 -17.36 -2.14 -7.87
CA TYR A 32 -16.61 -3.21 -8.55
C TYR A 32 -16.10 -2.89 -9.97
N ARG A 33 -16.30 -1.65 -10.44
CA ARG A 33 -15.88 -1.22 -11.79
C ARG A 33 -14.49 -0.58 -11.83
N GLY A 34 -13.80 -0.53 -10.69
CA GLY A 34 -12.43 -0.03 -10.55
C GLY A 34 -11.38 -1.15 -10.51
N SER A 35 -10.15 -0.76 -10.18
CA SER A 35 -9.03 -1.69 -10.01
C SER A 35 -8.97 -2.33 -8.61
N ASN A 36 -9.83 -1.90 -7.69
CA ASN A 36 -9.89 -2.35 -6.29
C ASN A 36 -10.96 -3.43 -6.06
N LYS A 37 -11.29 -4.20 -7.09
CA LYS A 37 -12.19 -5.35 -6.97
C LYS A 37 -11.43 -6.55 -6.40
N GLY A 38 -12.14 -7.40 -5.68
CA GLY A 38 -11.59 -8.61 -5.04
C GLY A 38 -11.58 -8.50 -3.51
N GLY A 39 -11.22 -9.59 -2.84
CA GLY A 39 -11.18 -9.67 -1.38
C GLY A 39 -9.81 -9.42 -0.75
N ALA A 40 -8.72 -9.56 -1.51
CA ALA A 40 -7.36 -9.38 -1.00
C ALA A 40 -6.39 -8.94 -2.10
N TRP A 41 -5.33 -8.21 -1.71
CA TRP A 41 -4.20 -7.84 -2.57
C TRP A 41 -2.89 -8.24 -1.93
N ILE A 42 -1.89 -8.47 -2.79
CA ILE A 42 -0.53 -8.84 -2.36
C ILE A 42 0.33 -7.56 -2.32
N THR A 43 0.99 -7.34 -1.19
CA THR A 43 2.12 -6.41 -1.06
C THR A 43 3.40 -7.20 -0.84
N ARG A 44 4.54 -6.71 -1.35
CA ARG A 44 5.84 -7.40 -1.29
C ARG A 44 6.94 -6.41 -0.94
N GLN A 45 7.89 -6.83 -0.11
CA GLN A 45 9.12 -6.06 0.14
C GLN A 45 10.20 -6.37 -0.90
N ALA A 46 10.20 -7.61 -1.43
CA ALA A 46 11.17 -8.07 -2.42
C ALA A 46 10.89 -7.49 -3.82
N TYR A 47 11.16 -6.21 -4.00
CA TYR A 47 11.17 -5.51 -5.29
C TYR A 47 12.61 -5.37 -5.78
N CYS A 48 12.89 -5.89 -6.98
CA CYS A 48 14.21 -5.80 -7.62
C CYS A 48 14.51 -4.45 -8.29
N GLN A 49 13.61 -3.46 -8.14
CA GLN A 49 13.66 -2.22 -8.91
C GLN A 49 13.88 -1.02 -7.98
N ASP A 50 15.09 -0.49 -8.04
CA ASP A 50 15.51 0.83 -7.54
C ASP A 50 15.56 1.01 -5.99
N PRO A 51 16.68 1.53 -5.43
CA PRO A 51 16.74 2.01 -4.04
C PRO A 51 15.71 3.11 -3.68
N ALA A 52 14.99 3.68 -4.64
CA ALA A 52 13.81 4.52 -4.41
C ALA A 52 12.58 3.75 -3.85
N SER A 53 12.76 2.55 -3.31
CA SER A 53 11.72 1.69 -2.73
C SER A 53 11.40 2.00 -1.25
N GLU A 54 12.10 2.93 -0.61
CA GLU A 54 11.79 3.41 0.75
C GLU A 54 10.30 3.76 0.97
N PRO A 55 9.60 4.43 0.02
CA PRO A 55 8.16 4.69 0.16
C PRO A 55 7.30 3.43 0.24
N LEU A 56 7.75 2.29 -0.30
CA LEU A 56 7.04 1.01 -0.23
C LEU A 56 7.21 0.35 1.13
N LEU A 57 8.36 0.53 1.80
CA LEU A 57 8.55 0.05 3.17
C LEU A 57 7.64 0.81 4.14
N ARG A 58 7.52 2.14 3.95
CA ARG A 58 6.60 2.97 4.74
C ARG A 58 5.14 2.57 4.59
N ALA A 59 4.76 1.95 3.47
CA ALA A 59 3.39 1.50 3.24
C ALA A 59 2.94 0.47 4.28
N TYR A 60 3.82 -0.43 4.74
CA TYR A 60 3.49 -1.45 5.75
C TYR A 60 3.03 -0.81 7.06
N GLU A 61 3.77 0.16 7.57
CA GLU A 61 3.38 0.90 8.79
C GLU A 61 2.09 1.72 8.61
N LEU A 62 1.80 2.16 7.39
CA LEU A 62 0.56 2.89 7.08
C LEU A 62 -0.63 1.95 7.02
N TRP A 63 -0.44 0.72 6.52
CA TRP A 63 -1.47 -0.31 6.55
C TRP A 63 -1.81 -0.74 7.98
N ASP A 64 -0.80 -0.97 8.82
CA ASP A 64 -1.02 -1.34 10.23
C ASP A 64 -1.79 -0.25 10.98
N ARG A 65 -1.36 1.01 10.84
CA ARG A 65 -2.11 2.15 11.42
C ARG A 65 -3.54 2.25 10.91
N SER A 66 -3.75 2.03 9.60
CA SER A 66 -5.09 2.06 9.04
C SER A 66 -5.95 0.91 9.58
N ALA A 67 -5.38 -0.27 9.81
CA ALA A 67 -6.08 -1.40 10.40
C ALA A 67 -6.52 -1.06 11.84
N ASP A 68 -5.62 -0.46 12.63
CA ASP A 68 -5.92 0.03 13.98
C ASP A 68 -7.03 1.09 13.98
N ASP A 69 -6.94 2.09 13.11
CA ASP A 69 -7.90 3.20 13.03
C ASP A 69 -9.33 2.72 12.69
N PHE A 70 -9.47 1.63 11.94
CA PHE A 70 -10.75 1.08 11.50
C PHE A 70 -11.18 -0.20 12.23
N GLY A 71 -10.38 -0.69 13.19
CA GLY A 71 -10.65 -1.96 13.88
C GLY A 71 -10.71 -3.16 12.92
N ALA A 72 -9.89 -3.14 11.87
CA ALA A 72 -9.81 -4.19 10.87
C ALA A 72 -8.61 -5.11 11.13
N ASP A 73 -8.64 -6.30 10.53
CA ASP A 73 -7.45 -7.16 10.51
C ASP A 73 -6.36 -6.52 9.63
N GLY A 74 -5.13 -6.50 10.14
CA GLY A 74 -3.96 -6.02 9.42
C GLY A 74 -3.55 -6.92 8.25
N ALA A 75 -2.42 -6.59 7.63
CA ALA A 75 -1.87 -7.41 6.56
C ALA A 75 -1.46 -8.81 7.10
N SER A 76 -1.95 -9.87 6.45
CA SER A 76 -1.48 -11.23 6.74
C SER A 76 -0.13 -11.49 6.07
N LEU A 77 0.89 -11.80 6.87
CA LEU A 77 2.22 -12.19 6.38
C LEU A 77 2.22 -13.65 5.91
N THR A 78 1.89 -13.87 4.64
CA THR A 78 1.67 -15.22 4.08
C THR A 78 2.71 -15.65 3.04
N GLY A 79 3.62 -14.76 2.64
CA GLY A 79 4.57 -15.01 1.55
C GLY A 79 6.03 -14.99 2.00
N VAL A 80 6.83 -15.90 1.42
CA VAL A 80 8.30 -15.89 1.50
C VAL A 80 8.87 -15.85 0.09
N PHE A 81 9.94 -15.07 -0.11
CA PHE A 81 10.71 -15.07 -1.35
C PHE A 81 12.03 -15.81 -1.11
N LEU A 82 12.35 -16.78 -1.96
CA LEU A 82 13.55 -17.62 -1.86
C LEU A 82 14.26 -17.62 -3.21
N ASP A 83 15.55 -17.25 -3.19
CA ASP A 83 16.41 -17.25 -4.37
C ASP A 83 17.87 -17.25 -3.93
N ARG A 84 18.81 -17.34 -4.88
CA ARG A 84 20.24 -17.26 -4.60
C ARG A 84 20.62 -15.88 -4.03
N PRO A 85 21.63 -15.79 -3.15
CA PRO A 85 22.07 -14.52 -2.56
C PRO A 85 22.52 -13.47 -3.59
N ASP A 86 23.05 -13.91 -4.73
CA ASP A 86 23.52 -13.08 -5.83
C ASP A 86 22.42 -12.68 -6.82
N SER A 87 21.17 -13.12 -6.60
CA SER A 87 20.08 -12.77 -7.49
C SER A 87 19.72 -11.29 -7.39
N PRO A 88 19.31 -10.64 -8.49
CA PRO A 88 18.96 -9.21 -8.47
C PRO A 88 17.90 -8.85 -7.43
N THR A 89 16.96 -9.75 -7.16
CA THR A 89 15.89 -9.53 -6.18
C THR A 89 16.43 -9.59 -4.75
N VAL A 90 17.24 -10.59 -4.40
CA VAL A 90 17.80 -10.71 -3.04
C VAL A 90 18.81 -9.59 -2.78
N ALA A 91 19.75 -9.38 -3.71
CA ALA A 91 20.74 -8.32 -3.60
C ALA A 91 20.10 -6.92 -3.54
N GLY A 92 19.08 -6.65 -4.37
CA GLY A 92 18.33 -5.39 -4.35
C GLY A 92 17.56 -5.17 -3.05
N SER A 93 16.91 -6.21 -2.52
CA SER A 93 16.14 -6.10 -1.27
C SER A 93 17.05 -5.82 -0.07
N LEU A 94 18.23 -6.44 0.00
CA LEU A 94 19.21 -6.20 1.06
C LEU A 94 19.82 -4.78 1.02
N LEU A 95 19.83 -4.14 -0.15
CA LEU A 95 20.26 -2.74 -0.29
C LEU A 95 19.19 -1.76 0.19
N ALA A 96 17.90 -2.12 0.03
CA ALA A 96 16.77 -1.29 0.45
C ALA A 96 16.48 -1.35 1.96
N ASP A 97 17.01 -2.35 2.67
CA ASP A 97 16.87 -2.54 4.13
C ASP A 97 17.93 -1.77 4.96
N ARG A 98 18.79 -0.96 4.30
CA ARG A 98 19.86 -0.18 4.95
C ARG A 98 19.51 1.30 5.02
#